data_AF-A0ABD2IA17-F1
#
_entry.id   AF-A0ABD2IA17-F1
#
_cell.length_a   1.000
_cell.length_b   1.000
_cell.length_c   1.000
_cell.angle_alpha   90.00
_cell.angle_beta   90.00
_cell.angle_gamma   90.00
#
_symmetry.space_group_name_H-M   'P 1'
#
loop_
_entity.id
_entity.type
_entity.pdbx_description
1 polymer ?
#
loop_
_entity_poly.entity_id
_entity_poly.type
_entity_poly.pdbx_seq_one_letter_code
_entity_poly.pdbx_strand_id
1 'polypeptide(L)'
;MSDRRKEAEEKMAKAIFISADGWLCVFDLLPAYQLGLGIAMISHRFDFYVDEHFKTRKWTLKYIRIRNKIGENGTDEMEIGNANGKALPFPQIQMPRKVIGFRLINITFIDQNVTVFLRHFSQLFASYPISLVIDTETDFRISEFILCNIWPMLGKNIHAMDLSVGIFHLLRQLVPSILNDYQSLRVVSFCADNLFTEFPTDDNAMASDGQSVAKWLFTPLQNNVPKIFKCSLDMDYVNWSSKIAAFKAAFASASSPANFIISISFPPSFADSVMPFALTNELTREQLMLKRINNSQRFLLIRCPIVRGEIKWTKWEEEAFKWKTYNQCNVHIGIFNDDDIGKELLNATPGPSDQQQK
;
A
#
# COMPACT_ATOMS: atom_id res chain seq x y z
N MET A 1 19.44 -37.55 -23.33
CA MET A 1 18.72 -36.26 -23.47
C MET A 1 19.36 -35.11 -22.67
N SER A 2 20.16 -35.40 -21.64
CA SER A 2 20.90 -34.40 -20.83
C SER A 2 22.01 -33.66 -21.62
N ASP A 3 22.80 -34.38 -22.43
CA ASP A 3 23.97 -33.79 -23.08
C ASP A 3 23.64 -32.81 -24.22
N ARG A 4 22.54 -33.04 -24.94
CA ARG A 4 22.09 -32.14 -26.02
C ARG A 4 21.60 -30.79 -25.52
N ARG A 5 21.15 -30.71 -24.26
CA ARG A 5 20.70 -29.46 -23.62
C ARG A 5 21.90 -28.60 -23.21
N LYS A 6 22.93 -29.24 -22.65
CA LYS A 6 24.22 -28.61 -22.31
C LYS A 6 24.97 -28.10 -23.54
N GLU A 7 25.00 -28.88 -24.63
CA GLU A 7 25.58 -28.45 -25.90
C GLU A 7 24.81 -27.28 -26.55
N ALA A 8 23.49 -27.23 -26.39
CA ALA A 8 22.67 -26.12 -26.89
C ALA A 8 22.90 -24.82 -26.08
N GLU A 9 23.04 -24.93 -24.76
CA GLU A 9 23.40 -23.82 -23.87
C GLU A 9 24.82 -23.29 -24.15
N GLU A 10 25.80 -24.17 -24.36
CA GLU A 10 27.16 -23.76 -24.77
C GLU A 10 27.22 -23.16 -26.18
N LYS A 11 26.38 -23.64 -27.11
CA LYS A 11 26.25 -23.05 -28.47
C LYS A 11 25.58 -21.67 -28.42
N MET A 12 24.54 -21.47 -27.60
CA MET A 12 23.92 -20.16 -27.41
C MET A 12 24.91 -19.17 -26.76
N ALA A 13 25.68 -19.61 -25.77
CA ALA A 13 26.71 -18.79 -25.12
C ALA A 13 27.84 -18.36 -26.08
N LYS A 14 28.13 -19.17 -27.10
CA LYS A 14 29.12 -18.85 -28.16
C LYS A 14 28.56 -18.02 -29.33
N ALA A 15 27.23 -17.92 -29.49
CA ALA A 15 26.62 -17.31 -30.68
C ALA A 15 26.42 -15.79 -30.61
N ILE A 16 26.54 -15.15 -29.43
CA ILE A 16 26.38 -13.69 -29.28
C ILE A 16 27.54 -13.14 -28.43
N PHE A 17 28.75 -13.13 -28.99
CA PHE A 17 29.90 -12.49 -28.35
C PHE A 17 30.08 -11.06 -28.88
N ILE A 18 29.15 -10.18 -28.52
CA ILE A 18 29.32 -8.73 -28.69
C ILE A 18 30.30 -8.26 -27.61
N SER A 19 31.29 -7.43 -27.96
CA SER A 19 32.26 -6.87 -27.02
C SER A 19 31.56 -6.00 -25.97
N ALA A 20 32.21 -5.76 -24.82
CA ALA A 20 31.67 -4.87 -23.79
C ALA A 20 31.35 -3.47 -24.37
N ASP A 21 32.26 -2.93 -25.19
CA ASP A 21 32.06 -1.65 -25.89
C ASP A 21 30.86 -1.68 -26.84
N GLY A 22 30.65 -2.80 -27.54
CA GLY A 22 29.48 -2.98 -28.41
C GLY A 22 28.16 -2.97 -27.64
N TRP A 23 28.12 -3.58 -26.44
CA TRP A 23 26.95 -3.54 -25.57
C TRP A 23 26.69 -2.15 -24.99
N LEU A 24 27.75 -1.43 -24.60
CA LEU A 24 27.63 -0.06 -24.09
C LEU A 24 27.00 0.89 -25.13
N CYS A 25 27.40 0.77 -26.41
CA CYS A 25 26.79 1.53 -27.50
C CYS A 25 25.31 1.19 -27.72
N VAL A 26 24.91 -0.07 -27.54
CA VAL A 26 23.49 -0.47 -27.60
C VAL A 26 22.73 0.13 -26.41
N PHE A 27 23.35 0.20 -25.25
CA PHE A 27 22.72 0.75 -24.04
C PHE A 27 22.45 2.26 -24.15
N ASP A 28 23.31 3.03 -24.82
CA ASP A 28 23.05 4.46 -25.08
C ASP A 28 21.74 4.70 -25.87
N LEU A 29 21.32 3.73 -26.68
CA LEU A 29 20.11 3.80 -27.50
C LEU A 29 18.85 3.38 -26.75
N LEU A 30 18.99 2.73 -25.59
CA LEU A 30 17.88 2.16 -24.85
C LEU A 30 17.50 3.03 -23.65
N PRO A 31 16.20 3.23 -23.39
CA PRO A 31 15.75 3.85 -22.16
C PRO A 31 16.23 3.07 -20.92
N ALA A 32 16.62 3.80 -19.87
CA ALA A 32 17.10 3.22 -18.60
C ALA A 32 16.20 2.11 -18.02
N TYR A 33 14.87 2.20 -18.17
CA TYR A 33 13.96 1.16 -17.69
C TYR A 33 14.08 -0.16 -18.47
N GLN A 34 14.35 -0.11 -19.78
CA GLN A 34 14.58 -1.31 -20.60
C GLN A 34 15.90 -1.97 -20.23
N LEU A 35 16.91 -1.17 -19.89
CA LEU A 35 18.21 -1.67 -19.44
C LEU A 35 18.13 -2.32 -18.06
N GLY A 36 17.52 -1.63 -17.09
CA GLY A 36 17.41 -2.15 -15.72
C GLY A 36 16.49 -3.36 -15.58
N LEU A 37 15.37 -3.42 -16.30
CA LEU A 37 14.37 -4.49 -16.13
C LEU A 37 14.39 -5.53 -17.25
N GLY A 38 14.77 -5.15 -18.46
CA GLY A 38 14.78 -6.02 -19.62
C GLY A 38 16.14 -6.59 -19.98
N ILE A 39 17.25 -6.05 -19.46
CA ILE A 39 18.60 -6.55 -19.78
C ILE A 39 19.37 -6.94 -18.52
N ALA A 40 19.51 -6.05 -17.55
CA ALA A 40 20.21 -6.32 -16.29
C ALA A 40 19.60 -7.52 -15.54
N MET A 41 18.27 -7.60 -15.55
CA MET A 41 17.53 -8.64 -14.84
C MET A 41 17.51 -10.02 -15.51
N ILE A 42 18.06 -10.14 -16.73
CA ILE A 42 18.17 -11.42 -17.45
C ILE A 42 19.50 -12.14 -17.11
N SER A 43 20.56 -11.41 -16.75
CA SER A 43 21.87 -12.02 -16.43
C SER A 43 22.73 -11.12 -15.56
N HIS A 44 23.45 -11.70 -14.59
CA HIS A 44 24.47 -11.01 -13.80
C HIS A 44 25.53 -10.31 -14.67
N ARG A 45 25.83 -10.86 -15.85
CA ARG A 45 26.77 -10.23 -16.80
C ARG A 45 26.22 -8.91 -17.33
N PHE A 46 24.94 -8.87 -17.67
CA PHE A 46 24.29 -7.65 -18.14
C PHE A 46 24.03 -6.67 -17.01
N ASP A 47 23.72 -7.14 -15.81
CA ASP A 47 23.62 -6.29 -14.62
C ASP A 47 24.91 -5.52 -14.38
N PHE A 48 26.06 -6.21 -14.44
CA PHE A 48 27.37 -5.57 -14.34
C PHE A 48 27.58 -4.49 -15.40
N TYR A 49 27.27 -4.76 -16.68
CA TYR A 49 27.45 -3.77 -17.74
C TYR A 49 26.47 -2.60 -17.65
N VAL A 50 25.24 -2.85 -17.22
CA VAL A 50 24.25 -1.80 -16.97
C VAL A 50 24.73 -0.93 -15.80
N ASP A 51 25.23 -1.54 -14.72
CA ASP A 51 25.87 -0.80 -13.64
C ASP A 51 27.11 -0.03 -14.13
N GLU A 52 27.94 -0.61 -14.99
CA GLU A 52 29.11 0.07 -15.52
C GLU A 52 28.74 1.27 -16.41
N HIS A 53 27.71 1.12 -17.24
CA HIS A 53 27.18 2.18 -18.08
C HIS A 53 26.59 3.32 -17.24
N PHE A 54 25.90 2.99 -16.16
CA PHE A 54 25.23 3.95 -15.29
C PHE A 54 26.00 4.21 -14.00
N LYS A 55 27.33 4.31 -14.06
CA LYS A 55 28.22 4.50 -12.88
C LYS A 55 27.66 5.46 -11.82
N THR A 56 27.07 6.57 -12.23
CA THR A 56 26.50 7.59 -11.32
C THR A 56 24.98 7.70 -11.35
N ARG A 57 24.29 7.06 -12.30
CA ARG A 57 22.88 7.33 -12.59
C ARG A 57 21.98 6.36 -11.82
N LYS A 58 21.31 6.90 -10.81
CA LYS A 58 20.15 6.26 -10.17
C LYS A 58 18.92 6.42 -11.06
N TRP A 59 17.98 5.47 -11.01
CA TRP A 59 16.72 5.58 -11.74
C TRP A 59 15.50 5.06 -10.99
N THR A 60 14.35 5.49 -11.48
CA THR A 60 13.04 5.16 -10.96
C THR A 60 12.24 4.47 -12.05
N LEU A 61 11.63 3.34 -11.69
CA LEU A 61 10.72 2.64 -12.57
C LEU A 61 9.43 3.45 -12.69
N LYS A 62 8.80 3.47 -13.87
CA LYS A 62 7.52 4.16 -14.01
C LYS A 62 6.40 3.24 -13.57
N TYR A 63 5.93 2.37 -14.44
CA TYR A 63 4.79 1.50 -14.17
C TYR A 63 5.21 0.04 -14.29
N ILE A 64 4.83 -0.75 -13.30
CA ILE A 64 4.92 -2.20 -13.31
C ILE A 64 3.49 -2.71 -13.21
N ARG A 65 3.06 -3.51 -14.18
CA ARG A 65 1.77 -4.20 -14.15
C ARG A 65 2.03 -5.70 -14.19
N ILE A 66 1.47 -6.40 -13.22
CA ILE A 66 1.51 -7.86 -13.13
C ILE A 66 0.07 -8.33 -13.30
N ARG A 67 -0.19 -9.10 -14.37
CA ARG A 67 -1.53 -9.57 -14.71
C ARG A 67 -1.47 -10.94 -15.36
N ASN A 68 -2.53 -11.73 -15.20
CA ASN A 68 -2.70 -12.96 -15.96
C ASN A 68 -3.05 -12.62 -17.42
N LYS A 69 -2.45 -13.30 -18.39
CA LYS A 69 -2.88 -13.27 -19.78
C LYS A 69 -3.71 -14.51 -20.06
N ILE A 70 -5.03 -14.38 -19.95
CA ILE A 70 -5.94 -15.43 -20.40
C ILE A 70 -5.91 -15.44 -21.94
N GLY A 71 -5.02 -16.25 -22.53
CA GLY A 71 -4.87 -16.38 -23.98
C GLY A 71 -3.90 -17.49 -24.40
N GLU A 72 -4.49 -18.62 -24.80
CA GLU A 72 -3.98 -19.78 -25.59
C GLU A 72 -2.71 -20.53 -25.16
N ASN A 73 -1.78 -19.95 -24.40
CA ASN A 73 -0.51 -20.62 -24.03
C ASN A 73 -0.21 -20.70 -22.52
N GLY A 74 -1.11 -20.23 -21.65
CA GLY A 74 -0.99 -20.44 -20.19
C GLY A 74 0.24 -19.80 -19.54
N THR A 75 0.71 -18.65 -20.06
CA THR A 75 1.88 -17.94 -19.50
C THR A 75 1.49 -16.63 -18.86
N ASP A 76 1.91 -16.44 -17.62
CA ASP A 76 1.73 -15.19 -16.87
C ASP A 76 2.68 -14.11 -17.40
N GLU A 77 2.15 -12.92 -17.67
CA GLU A 77 2.91 -11.83 -18.29
C GLU A 77 3.09 -10.66 -17.32
N MET A 78 4.34 -10.24 -17.18
CA MET A 78 4.70 -8.99 -16.52
C MET A 78 4.83 -7.89 -17.57
N GLU A 79 3.99 -6.87 -17.51
CA GLU A 79 4.10 -5.69 -18.37
C GLU A 79 4.84 -4.58 -17.65
N ILE A 80 5.98 -4.19 -18.22
CA ILE A 80 6.84 -3.16 -17.67
C ILE A 80 6.98 -2.03 -18.69
N GLY A 81 6.62 -0.80 -18.32
CA GLY A 81 6.88 0.35 -19.20
C GLY A 81 6.07 1.60 -18.92
N ASN A 82 6.00 2.47 -19.94
CA ASN A 82 4.91 3.44 -20.06
C ASN A 82 3.63 2.68 -20.45
N ALA A 83 2.47 3.32 -20.46
CA ALA A 83 1.16 2.67 -20.60
C ALA A 83 0.98 1.72 -21.83
N ASN A 84 1.93 1.70 -22.77
CA ASN A 84 1.98 0.88 -23.98
C ASN A 84 3.10 -0.20 -23.95
N GLY A 85 3.64 -0.53 -22.77
CA GLY A 85 4.82 -1.37 -22.59
C GLY A 85 4.70 -2.81 -23.14
N LYS A 86 5.83 -3.37 -23.58
CA LYS A 86 5.97 -4.76 -24.03
C LYS A 86 6.05 -5.69 -22.82
N ALA A 87 5.40 -6.85 -22.87
CA ALA A 87 5.56 -7.89 -21.85
C ALA A 87 7.04 -8.31 -21.75
N LEU A 88 7.54 -8.41 -20.52
CA LEU A 88 8.88 -8.90 -20.19
C LEU A 88 8.77 -10.18 -19.36
N PRO A 89 9.73 -11.10 -19.49
CA PRO A 89 9.79 -12.26 -18.61
C PRO A 89 10.06 -11.83 -17.16
N PHE A 90 9.58 -12.61 -16.20
CA PHE A 90 9.88 -12.36 -14.79
C PHE A 90 11.39 -12.42 -14.55
N PRO A 91 11.95 -11.38 -13.92
CA PRO A 91 13.36 -11.37 -13.56
C PRO A 91 13.76 -12.54 -12.65
N GLN A 92 14.83 -13.24 -13.00
CA GLN A 92 15.36 -14.33 -12.18
C GLN A 92 16.45 -13.89 -11.19
N ILE A 93 16.91 -12.64 -11.29
CA ILE A 93 18.03 -12.11 -10.53
C ILE A 93 17.56 -10.95 -9.64
N GLN A 94 18.31 -10.67 -8.57
CA GLN A 94 18.12 -9.50 -7.72
C GLN A 94 18.06 -8.20 -8.54
N MET A 95 17.28 -7.25 -8.02
CA MET A 95 17.14 -5.92 -8.63
C MET A 95 18.49 -5.19 -8.70
N PRO A 96 18.80 -4.53 -9.83
CA PRO A 96 19.99 -3.70 -9.93
C PRO A 96 20.00 -2.64 -8.83
N ARG A 97 21.13 -2.48 -8.14
CA ARG A 97 21.28 -1.57 -6.97
C ARG A 97 20.98 -0.11 -7.30
N LYS A 98 20.97 0.25 -8.58
CA LYS A 98 20.73 1.61 -9.08
C LYS A 98 19.27 1.94 -9.27
N VAL A 99 18.38 0.96 -9.17
CA VAL A 99 16.95 1.23 -9.03
C VAL A 99 16.72 1.79 -7.62
N ILE A 100 16.13 2.98 -7.54
CA ILE A 100 15.89 3.69 -6.28
C ILE A 100 14.41 3.96 -6.00
N GLY A 101 13.51 3.49 -6.85
CA GLY A 101 12.08 3.60 -6.62
C GLY A 101 11.22 3.26 -7.83
N PHE A 102 9.92 3.46 -7.68
CA PHE A 102 8.91 3.23 -8.70
C PHE A 102 7.75 4.24 -8.58
N ARG A 103 7.03 4.50 -9.68
CA ARG A 103 5.82 5.33 -9.63
C ARG A 103 4.59 4.50 -9.25
N LEU A 104 4.37 3.34 -9.87
CA LEU A 104 3.26 2.45 -9.56
C LEU A 104 3.62 0.99 -9.83
N ILE A 105 3.32 0.12 -8.87
CA ILE A 105 3.25 -1.33 -9.02
C ILE A 105 1.77 -1.71 -8.90
N ASN A 106 1.22 -2.30 -9.95
CA ASN A 106 -0.15 -2.80 -9.98
C ASN A 106 -0.13 -4.32 -10.14
N ILE A 107 -0.69 -5.03 -9.17
CA ILE A 107 -0.69 -6.48 -9.09
C ILE A 107 -2.13 -6.95 -9.15
N THR A 108 -2.49 -7.66 -10.21
CA THR A 108 -3.83 -8.27 -10.35
C THR A 108 -3.74 -9.78 -10.55
N PHE A 109 -2.56 -10.36 -10.33
CA PHE A 109 -2.32 -11.79 -10.40
C PHE A 109 -1.09 -12.14 -9.56
N ILE A 110 -1.12 -13.26 -8.83
CA ILE A 110 0.00 -13.74 -8.03
C ILE A 110 0.22 -15.24 -8.22
N ASP A 111 1.42 -15.60 -8.64
CA ASP A 111 1.95 -16.96 -8.66
C ASP A 111 3.27 -17.03 -7.86
N GLN A 112 3.93 -18.20 -7.88
CA GLN A 112 5.21 -18.34 -7.21
C GLN A 112 6.29 -17.41 -7.79
N ASN A 113 6.28 -17.13 -9.10
CA ASN A 113 7.25 -16.23 -9.73
C ASN A 113 7.05 -14.77 -9.26
N VAL A 114 5.81 -14.32 -9.13
CA VAL A 114 5.45 -12.99 -8.60
C VAL A 114 5.93 -12.85 -7.17
N THR A 115 5.74 -13.85 -6.31
CA THR A 115 6.24 -13.77 -4.91
C THR A 115 7.76 -13.65 -4.87
N VAL A 116 8.51 -14.43 -5.67
CA VAL A 116 9.97 -14.32 -5.77
C VAL A 116 10.38 -12.95 -6.27
N PHE A 117 9.70 -12.46 -7.30
CA PHE A 117 9.92 -11.12 -7.85
C PHE A 117 9.71 -10.02 -6.80
N LEU A 118 8.61 -10.04 -6.05
CA LEU A 118 8.32 -9.06 -5.01
C LEU A 118 9.32 -9.11 -3.85
N ARG A 119 9.89 -10.29 -3.57
CA ARG A 119 10.97 -10.43 -2.59
C ARG A 119 12.20 -9.62 -3.01
N HIS A 120 12.51 -9.54 -4.30
CA HIS A 120 13.59 -8.70 -4.82
C HIS A 120 13.30 -7.19 -4.69
N PHE A 121 12.04 -6.80 -4.50
CA PHE A 121 11.62 -5.41 -4.26
C PHE A 121 11.59 -5.02 -2.78
N SER A 122 11.78 -5.95 -1.85
CA SER A 122 11.77 -5.70 -0.40
C SER A 122 12.68 -4.54 0.02
N GLN A 123 13.88 -4.42 -0.56
CA GLN A 123 14.81 -3.31 -0.28
C GLN A 123 14.28 -1.94 -0.77
N LEU A 124 13.57 -1.92 -1.90
CA LEU A 124 12.92 -0.71 -2.41
C LEU A 124 11.76 -0.30 -1.50
N PHE A 125 10.94 -1.27 -1.08
CA PHE A 125 9.88 -1.04 -0.11
C PHE A 125 10.42 -0.51 1.22
N ALA A 126 11.58 -0.98 1.66
CA ALA A 126 12.25 -0.54 2.88
C ALA A 126 12.99 0.82 2.75
N SER A 127 13.06 1.43 1.57
CA SER A 127 13.74 2.72 1.36
C SER A 127 12.85 3.86 0.87
N TYR A 128 11.60 3.55 0.47
CA TYR A 128 10.68 4.51 -0.12
C TYR A 128 9.35 4.58 0.66
N PRO A 129 8.74 5.77 0.85
CA PRO A 129 7.42 5.87 1.50
C PRO A 129 6.33 5.25 0.62
N ILE A 130 5.64 4.24 1.14
CA ILE A 130 4.65 3.46 0.37
C ILE A 130 3.24 3.97 0.64
N SER A 131 2.49 4.26 -0.42
CA SER A 131 1.02 4.31 -0.39
C SER A 131 0.50 3.00 -0.96
N LEU A 132 -0.13 2.21 -0.09
CA LEU A 132 -0.62 0.87 -0.39
C LEU A 132 -2.14 0.88 -0.55
N VAL A 133 -2.62 0.20 -1.58
CA VAL A 133 -4.04 -0.11 -1.76
C VAL A 133 -4.15 -1.62 -1.91
N ILE A 134 -4.98 -2.25 -1.08
CA ILE A 134 -5.37 -3.66 -1.24
C ILE A 134 -6.89 -3.68 -1.40
N ASP A 135 -7.32 -4.10 -2.58
CA ASP A 135 -8.71 -4.30 -2.92
C ASP A 135 -8.89 -5.78 -3.28
N THR A 136 -9.75 -6.46 -2.54
CA THR A 136 -10.08 -7.86 -2.78
C THR A 136 -11.56 -8.04 -2.60
N GLU A 137 -12.16 -8.99 -3.32
CA GLU A 137 -13.47 -9.48 -2.89
C GLU A 137 -13.35 -10.12 -1.50
N THR A 138 -14.48 -10.25 -0.81
CA THR A 138 -14.57 -10.74 0.58
C THR A 138 -14.16 -12.21 0.76
N ASP A 139 -13.46 -12.84 -0.18
CA ASP A 139 -12.91 -14.18 0.01
C ASP A 139 -11.77 -14.14 1.03
N PHE A 140 -12.04 -14.79 2.17
CA PHE A 140 -11.10 -14.94 3.28
C PHE A 140 -9.79 -15.60 2.85
N ARG A 141 -9.82 -16.54 1.90
CA ARG A 141 -8.62 -17.30 1.47
C ARG A 141 -7.65 -16.42 0.69
N ILE A 142 -8.18 -15.60 -0.22
CA ILE A 142 -7.37 -14.62 -0.97
C ILE A 142 -6.77 -13.60 -0.01
N SER A 143 -7.58 -13.14 0.95
CA SER A 143 -7.15 -12.22 1.98
C SER A 143 -6.00 -12.79 2.81
N GLU A 144 -6.18 -13.98 3.40
CA GLU A 144 -5.16 -14.68 4.17
C GLU A 144 -3.88 -14.92 3.35
N PHE A 145 -4.02 -15.32 2.08
CA PHE A 145 -2.89 -15.52 1.19
C PHE A 145 -2.06 -14.24 1.01
N ILE A 146 -2.69 -13.09 0.73
CA ILE A 146 -1.99 -11.80 0.61
C ILE A 146 -1.27 -11.46 1.92
N LEU A 147 -1.93 -11.66 3.06
CA LEU A 147 -1.37 -11.37 4.36
C LEU A 147 -0.16 -12.25 4.70
N CYS A 148 -0.18 -13.53 4.33
CA CYS A 148 0.92 -14.44 4.64
C CYS A 148 2.09 -14.32 3.65
N ASN A 149 1.83 -14.03 2.37
CA ASN A 149 2.85 -14.14 1.32
C ASN A 149 3.36 -12.79 0.82
N ILE A 150 2.53 -11.74 0.87
CA ILE A 150 2.85 -10.44 0.27
C ILE A 150 3.12 -9.39 1.34
N TRP A 151 2.25 -9.32 2.36
CA TRP A 151 2.38 -8.33 3.44
C TRP A 151 3.77 -8.33 4.11
N PRO A 152 4.43 -9.47 4.41
CA PRO A 152 5.75 -9.46 5.04
C PRO A 152 6.85 -8.83 4.18
N MET A 153 6.64 -8.73 2.86
CA MET A 153 7.57 -8.08 1.93
C MET A 153 7.39 -6.56 1.91
N LEU A 154 6.21 -6.08 2.28
CA LEU A 154 5.90 -4.67 2.39
C LEU A 154 6.54 -4.15 3.68
N GLY A 155 7.70 -3.51 3.57
CA GLY A 155 8.46 -3.02 4.72
C GLY A 155 7.71 -1.99 5.57
N LYS A 156 8.35 -1.52 6.67
CA LYS A 156 7.74 -0.60 7.65
C LYS A 156 7.51 0.85 7.16
N ASN A 157 7.77 1.15 5.90
CA ASN A 157 7.67 2.51 5.35
C ASN A 157 6.30 2.84 4.75
N ILE A 158 5.27 2.09 5.11
CA ILE A 158 3.91 2.39 4.69
C ILE A 158 3.45 3.65 5.42
N HIS A 159 3.14 4.70 4.65
CA HIS A 159 2.66 5.98 5.18
C HIS A 159 1.17 6.22 4.89
N ALA A 160 0.63 5.49 3.91
CA ALA A 160 -0.78 5.51 3.55
C ALA A 160 -1.28 4.10 3.21
N MET A 161 -2.46 3.74 3.70
CA MET A 161 -3.13 2.47 3.41
C MET A 161 -4.59 2.70 3.02
N ASP A 162 -5.06 2.00 1.98
CA ASP A 162 -6.47 1.73 1.71
C ASP A 162 -6.68 0.23 1.73
N LEU A 163 -7.57 -0.26 2.58
CA LEU A 163 -7.86 -1.68 2.76
C LEU A 163 -9.38 -1.89 2.76
N SER A 164 -9.86 -3.06 2.34
CA SER A 164 -11.23 -3.45 2.72
C SER A 164 -11.33 -3.69 4.23
N VAL A 165 -12.51 -3.55 4.83
CA VAL A 165 -12.66 -3.82 6.27
C VAL A 165 -12.39 -5.29 6.59
N GLY A 166 -12.72 -6.20 5.68
CA GLY A 166 -12.38 -7.63 5.82
C GLY A 166 -10.88 -7.87 5.96
N ILE A 167 -10.05 -7.29 5.08
CA ILE A 167 -8.59 -7.40 5.16
C ILE A 167 -8.08 -6.80 6.47
N PHE A 168 -8.60 -5.64 6.86
CA PHE A 168 -8.19 -4.99 8.11
C PHE A 168 -8.53 -5.83 9.35
N HIS A 169 -9.72 -6.43 9.37
CA HIS A 169 -10.14 -7.31 10.45
C HIS A 169 -9.20 -8.50 10.61
N LEU A 170 -8.81 -9.13 9.49
CA LEU A 170 -7.87 -10.26 9.49
C LEU A 170 -6.46 -9.85 9.94
N LEU A 171 -5.97 -8.70 9.46
CA LEU A 171 -4.72 -8.13 9.94
C LEU A 171 -4.72 -7.93 11.44
N ARG A 172 -5.82 -7.42 12.01
CA ARG A 172 -5.97 -7.25 13.46
C ARG A 172 -6.00 -8.57 14.22
N GLN A 173 -6.54 -9.65 13.66
CA GLN A 173 -6.50 -10.97 14.30
C GLN A 173 -5.06 -11.52 14.39
N LEU A 174 -4.23 -11.26 13.38
CA LEU A 174 -2.83 -11.69 13.35
C LEU A 174 -1.93 -10.76 14.19
N VAL A 175 -2.13 -9.45 14.05
CA VAL A 175 -1.35 -8.38 14.67
C VAL A 175 -2.31 -7.29 15.16
N PRO A 176 -2.81 -7.37 16.41
CA PRO A 176 -3.82 -6.45 16.92
C PRO A 176 -3.43 -4.97 16.86
N SER A 177 -2.15 -4.66 17.06
CA SER A 177 -1.59 -3.30 17.05
C SER A 177 -1.18 -2.78 15.68
N ILE A 178 -1.58 -3.44 14.58
CA ILE A 178 -1.02 -3.21 13.23
C ILE A 178 -0.96 -1.73 12.82
N LEU A 179 -1.97 -0.92 13.13
CA LEU A 179 -1.97 0.50 12.77
C LEU A 179 -0.93 1.33 13.55
N ASN A 180 -0.64 0.94 14.79
CA ASN A 180 0.33 1.63 15.65
C ASN A 180 1.77 1.16 15.44
N ASP A 181 1.97 -0.01 14.82
CA ASP A 181 3.29 -0.58 14.54
C ASP A 181 4.04 0.19 13.41
N TYR A 182 3.30 0.91 12.55
CA TYR A 182 3.86 1.72 11.48
C TYR A 182 4.03 3.18 11.91
N GLN A 183 5.24 3.57 12.31
CA GLN A 183 5.56 4.93 12.74
C GLN A 183 5.31 6.00 11.66
N SER A 184 5.43 5.62 10.39
CA SER A 184 5.21 6.50 9.24
C SER A 184 3.74 6.59 8.82
N LEU A 185 2.86 5.72 9.36
CA LEU A 185 1.46 5.63 8.94
C LEU A 185 0.69 6.88 9.35
N ARG A 186 0.34 7.66 8.33
CA ARG A 186 -0.36 8.93 8.45
C ARG A 186 -1.77 8.86 7.88
N VAL A 187 -1.97 8.13 6.78
CA VAL A 187 -3.26 8.08 6.09
C VAL A 187 -3.83 6.66 6.15
N VAL A 188 -5.06 6.53 6.62
CA VAL A 188 -5.81 5.27 6.59
C VAL A 188 -7.17 5.54 5.95
N SER A 189 -7.55 4.66 5.04
CA SER A 189 -8.85 4.62 4.40
C SER A 189 -9.34 3.19 4.39
N PHE A 190 -10.66 3.01 4.43
CA PHE A 190 -11.29 1.73 4.18
C PHE A 190 -12.29 1.86 3.05
N CYS A 191 -12.09 1.11 1.97
CA CYS A 191 -12.94 1.14 0.79
C CYS A 191 -14.35 0.63 1.13
N ALA A 192 -15.37 1.36 0.70
CA ALA A 192 -16.78 0.92 0.62
C ALA A 192 -17.50 0.46 1.91
N ASP A 193 -16.90 0.57 3.09
CA ASP A 193 -17.45 -0.03 4.31
C ASP A 193 -17.71 0.99 5.47
N ASN A 194 -18.70 0.67 6.30
CA ASN A 194 -19.21 1.47 7.43
C ASN A 194 -18.28 1.57 8.67
N LEU A 195 -16.97 1.69 8.49
CA LEU A 195 -16.03 1.74 9.61
C LEU A 195 -15.84 3.17 10.13
N PHE A 196 -16.20 3.38 11.40
CA PHE A 196 -15.94 4.60 12.15
C PHE A 196 -15.30 4.29 13.50
N THR A 197 -14.72 5.30 14.13
CA THR A 197 -14.09 5.16 15.45
C THR A 197 -15.08 4.73 16.52
N GLU A 198 -14.59 3.92 17.47
CA GLU A 198 -15.34 3.46 18.64
C GLU A 198 -14.53 3.67 19.92
N PHE A 199 -15.23 3.78 21.05
CA PHE A 199 -14.64 4.09 22.35
C PHE A 199 -15.06 3.04 23.39
N PRO A 200 -14.20 2.70 24.38
CA PRO A 200 -12.88 3.28 24.66
C PRO A 200 -11.82 2.92 23.60
N THR A 201 -10.76 3.72 23.50
CA THR A 201 -9.67 3.48 22.53
C THR A 201 -8.82 2.29 22.95
N ASP A 202 -8.77 1.25 22.12
CA ASP A 202 -8.03 0.03 22.41
C ASP A 202 -7.63 -0.68 21.11
N ASP A 203 -6.51 -1.38 21.11
CA ASP A 203 -5.98 -2.15 19.99
C ASP A 203 -5.59 -3.58 20.40
N ASN A 204 -5.99 -4.03 21.59
CA ASN A 204 -5.83 -5.42 22.00
C ASN A 204 -6.67 -6.38 21.13
N ALA A 205 -6.43 -7.69 21.25
CA ALA A 205 -7.10 -8.73 20.45
C ALA A 205 -8.62 -8.77 20.59
N MET A 206 -9.18 -8.25 21.69
CA MET A 206 -10.63 -8.17 21.94
C MET A 206 -11.25 -6.85 21.47
N ALA A 207 -10.44 -5.86 21.13
CA ALA A 207 -10.91 -4.56 20.70
C ALA A 207 -11.53 -4.63 19.30
N SER A 208 -12.58 -3.83 19.06
CA SER A 208 -13.16 -3.70 17.73
C SER A 208 -12.21 -2.99 16.77
N ASP A 209 -12.48 -3.13 15.47
CA ASP A 209 -11.77 -2.41 14.41
C ASP A 209 -11.87 -0.89 14.63
N GLY A 210 -13.05 -0.41 15.01
CA GLY A 210 -13.30 1.01 15.32
C GLY A 210 -12.51 1.50 16.54
N GLN A 211 -12.34 0.66 17.57
CA GLN A 211 -11.50 0.98 18.72
C GLN A 211 -10.02 1.08 18.33
N SER A 212 -9.55 0.22 17.40
CA SER A 212 -8.17 0.28 16.85
C SER A 212 -7.91 1.62 16.17
N VAL A 213 -8.83 2.02 15.29
CA VAL A 213 -8.71 3.24 14.51
C VAL A 213 -8.73 4.44 15.45
N ALA A 214 -9.56 4.42 16.49
CA ALA A 214 -9.58 5.45 17.52
C ALA A 214 -8.25 5.50 18.29
N LYS A 215 -7.69 4.35 18.71
CA LYS A 215 -6.39 4.27 19.38
C LYS A 215 -5.27 4.83 18.50
N TRP A 216 -5.26 4.47 17.22
CA TRP A 216 -4.31 5.02 16.26
C TRP A 216 -4.47 6.53 16.11
N LEU A 217 -5.68 7.07 15.91
CA LEU A 217 -5.93 8.50 15.77
C LEU A 217 -5.47 9.31 17.00
N PHE A 218 -5.72 8.79 18.20
CA PHE A 218 -5.41 9.46 19.46
C PHE A 218 -3.94 9.29 19.88
N THR A 219 -3.14 8.51 19.14
CA THR A 219 -1.70 8.39 19.33
C THR A 219 -0.97 9.43 18.46
N PRO A 220 -0.21 10.37 19.03
CA PRO A 220 0.45 11.43 18.26
C PRO A 220 1.50 10.90 17.28
N LEU A 221 1.61 11.55 16.12
CA LEU A 221 2.79 11.40 15.23
C LEU A 221 3.95 12.25 15.75
N GLN A 222 5.18 11.73 15.67
CA GLN A 222 6.40 12.42 16.15
C GLN A 222 6.58 13.85 15.59
N ASN A 223 6.07 14.12 14.38
CA ASN A 223 6.27 15.40 13.70
C ASN A 223 5.09 16.39 13.83
N ASN A 224 4.12 16.12 14.70
CA ASN A 224 2.89 16.93 14.88
C ASN A 224 2.04 17.12 13.61
N VAL A 225 2.32 16.38 12.55
CA VAL A 225 1.49 16.34 11.34
C VAL A 225 0.19 15.59 11.65
N PRO A 226 -0.98 16.05 11.18
CA PRO A 226 -2.22 15.35 11.44
C PRO A 226 -2.27 13.99 10.73
N LYS A 227 -2.74 12.97 11.46
CA LYS A 227 -3.25 11.72 10.86
C LYS A 227 -4.49 12.03 10.04
N ILE A 228 -4.67 11.34 8.93
CA ILE A 228 -5.84 11.47 8.06
C ILE A 228 -6.56 10.13 8.05
N PHE A 229 -7.78 10.12 8.56
CA PHE A 229 -8.66 8.96 8.44
C PHE A 229 -9.76 9.26 7.43
N LYS A 230 -10.03 8.33 6.53
CA LYS A 230 -11.13 8.44 5.58
C LYS A 230 -12.16 7.37 5.88
N CYS A 231 -13.39 7.81 6.07
CA CYS A 231 -14.52 6.92 6.26
C CYS A 231 -15.67 7.35 5.36
N SER A 232 -16.31 6.36 4.75
CA SER A 232 -17.61 6.53 4.13
C SER A 232 -18.64 5.92 5.08
N LEU A 233 -19.67 6.68 5.41
CA LEU A 233 -20.81 6.15 6.15
C LEU A 233 -21.91 5.92 5.13
N ASP A 234 -22.35 4.68 5.03
CA ASP A 234 -23.52 4.23 4.29
C ASP A 234 -24.71 4.02 5.25
N MET A 235 -25.76 3.32 4.80
CA MET A 235 -27.11 3.11 5.38
C MET A 235 -27.24 2.82 6.90
N ASP A 236 -26.15 2.68 7.66
CA ASP A 236 -26.13 2.42 9.10
C ASP A 236 -25.93 3.70 9.96
N TYR A 237 -26.63 4.76 9.58
CA TYR A 237 -26.62 6.09 10.24
C TYR A 237 -27.36 6.12 11.59
N VAL A 238 -28.01 5.01 11.99
CA VAL A 238 -28.81 4.87 13.21
C VAL A 238 -28.00 5.27 14.46
N ASN A 239 -26.68 5.12 14.42
CA ASN A 239 -25.80 5.34 15.57
C ASN A 239 -24.89 6.58 15.47
N TRP A 240 -25.05 7.45 14.47
CA TRP A 240 -24.17 8.63 14.30
C TRP A 240 -24.16 9.53 15.54
N SER A 241 -25.33 9.88 16.06
CA SER A 241 -25.46 10.76 17.24
C SER A 241 -24.74 10.15 18.47
N SER A 242 -24.87 8.84 18.66
CA SER A 242 -24.20 8.11 19.75
C SER A 242 -22.68 8.07 19.55
N LYS A 243 -22.21 7.74 18.33
CA LYS A 243 -20.78 7.72 17.98
C LYS A 243 -20.15 9.09 18.17
N ILE A 244 -20.82 10.17 17.75
CA ILE A 244 -20.30 11.53 17.90
C ILE A 244 -20.35 12.03 19.35
N ALA A 245 -21.35 11.64 20.13
CA ALA A 245 -21.41 11.95 21.56
C ALA A 245 -20.27 11.28 22.32
N ALA A 246 -20.01 9.98 22.05
CA ALA A 246 -18.87 9.26 22.61
C ALA A 246 -17.54 9.91 22.21
N PHE A 247 -17.39 10.33 20.95
CA PHE A 247 -16.20 11.03 20.48
C PHE A 247 -15.98 12.36 21.19
N LYS A 248 -17.03 13.17 21.35
CA LYS A 248 -16.99 14.44 22.08
C LYS A 248 -16.60 14.23 23.54
N ALA A 249 -17.16 13.20 24.19
CA ALA A 249 -16.82 12.84 25.56
C ALA A 249 -15.34 12.43 25.69
N ALA A 250 -14.84 11.60 24.77
CA ALA A 250 -13.44 11.18 24.73
C ALA A 250 -12.48 12.35 24.46
N PHE A 251 -12.88 13.33 23.64
CA PHE A 251 -12.11 14.56 23.43
C PHE A 251 -12.07 15.43 24.69
N ALA A 252 -13.22 15.59 25.38
CA ALA A 252 -13.31 16.38 26.60
C ALA A 252 -12.49 15.78 27.76
N SER A 253 -12.40 14.46 27.83
CA SER A 253 -11.62 13.75 28.87
C SER A 253 -10.14 13.53 28.50
N ALA A 254 -9.72 13.88 27.28
CA ALA A 254 -8.35 13.68 26.85
C ALA A 254 -7.36 14.54 27.65
N SER A 255 -6.26 13.93 28.08
CA SER A 255 -5.17 14.58 28.82
C SER A 255 -3.90 14.77 27.99
N SER A 256 -3.83 14.18 26.80
CA SER A 256 -2.73 14.32 25.85
C SER A 256 -3.23 14.94 24.54
N PRO A 257 -2.42 15.81 23.91
CA PRO A 257 -2.75 16.37 22.60
C PRO A 257 -2.64 15.31 21.51
N ALA A 258 -3.48 15.41 20.48
CA ALA A 258 -3.45 14.59 19.27
C ALA A 258 -3.96 15.39 18.06
N ASN A 259 -3.25 15.33 16.93
CA ASN A 259 -3.63 16.02 15.70
C ASN A 259 -4.16 15.02 14.68
N PHE A 260 -5.39 15.22 14.23
CA PHE A 260 -5.95 14.43 13.14
C PHE A 260 -7.07 15.14 12.39
N ILE A 261 -7.33 14.64 11.18
CA ILE A 261 -8.42 15.04 10.30
C ILE A 261 -9.15 13.77 9.87
N ILE A 262 -10.42 13.65 10.20
CA ILE A 262 -11.28 12.58 9.69
C ILE A 262 -12.12 13.17 8.55
N SER A 263 -11.94 12.64 7.34
CA SER A 263 -12.77 12.96 6.17
C SER A 263 -13.93 11.99 6.10
N ILE A 264 -15.14 12.50 6.34
CA ILE A 264 -16.37 11.72 6.42
C ILE A 264 -17.21 12.00 5.17
N SER A 265 -17.63 10.96 4.47
CA SER A 265 -18.67 11.06 3.43
C SER A 265 -19.98 10.51 3.99
N PHE A 266 -21.06 11.27 3.89
CA PHE A 266 -22.41 10.87 4.30
C PHE A 266 -23.30 10.59 3.09
N PRO A 267 -24.36 9.79 3.22
CA PRO A 267 -25.34 9.66 2.16
C PRO A 267 -26.08 11.00 1.96
N PRO A 268 -26.52 11.31 0.72
CA PRO A 268 -27.22 12.56 0.40
C PRO A 268 -28.34 12.92 1.38
N SER A 269 -29.16 11.94 1.74
CA SER A 269 -30.32 12.10 2.62
C SER A 269 -29.97 12.50 4.06
N PHE A 270 -28.74 12.22 4.51
CA PHE A 270 -28.31 12.48 5.87
C PHE A 270 -27.40 13.71 5.98
N ALA A 271 -26.65 14.03 4.92
CA ALA A 271 -25.70 15.14 4.95
C ALA A 271 -26.30 16.49 5.37
N ASP A 272 -27.58 16.73 5.08
CA ASP A 272 -28.27 17.97 5.43
C ASP A 272 -28.75 18.03 6.89
N SER A 273 -28.86 16.90 7.58
CA SER A 273 -29.21 16.84 9.01
C SER A 273 -27.97 16.91 9.92
N VAL A 274 -26.77 16.71 9.36
CA VAL A 274 -25.51 16.78 10.12
C VAL A 274 -25.15 18.23 10.42
N MET A 275 -25.19 18.59 11.71
CA MET A 275 -24.87 19.93 12.19
C MET A 275 -23.38 20.09 12.49
N PRO A 276 -22.69 21.08 11.89
CA PRO A 276 -21.35 21.49 12.29
C PRO A 276 -21.26 21.87 13.77
N PHE A 277 -20.08 21.70 14.37
CA PHE A 277 -19.82 22.14 15.74
C PHE A 277 -18.35 22.47 15.94
N ALA A 278 -18.05 23.21 17.01
CA ALA A 278 -16.70 23.44 17.51
C ALA A 278 -16.70 23.32 19.03
N LEU A 279 -15.70 22.64 19.58
CA LEU A 279 -15.47 22.46 21.01
C LEU A 279 -14.01 22.74 21.32
N THR A 280 -13.72 23.27 22.51
CA THR A 280 -12.35 23.44 23.00
C THR A 280 -12.08 22.50 24.18
N ASN A 281 -10.83 22.05 24.28
CA ASN A 281 -10.27 21.41 25.45
C ASN A 281 -9.14 22.30 25.97
N GLU A 282 -9.39 23.02 27.06
CA GLU A 282 -8.42 23.96 27.66
C GLU A 282 -7.21 23.25 28.27
N LEU A 283 -7.36 21.99 28.70
CA LEU A 283 -6.28 21.19 29.28
C LEU A 283 -5.24 20.85 28.21
N THR A 284 -5.67 20.39 27.03
CA THR A 284 -4.76 20.05 25.93
C THR A 284 -4.44 21.24 25.02
N ARG A 285 -5.14 22.38 25.18
CA ARG A 285 -5.08 23.55 24.30
C ARG A 285 -5.45 23.23 22.85
N GLU A 286 -6.44 22.36 22.69
CA GLU A 286 -6.93 21.89 21.39
C GLU A 286 -8.40 22.25 21.16
N GLN A 287 -8.80 22.14 19.90
CA GLN A 287 -10.18 22.25 19.46
C GLN A 287 -10.57 21.05 18.62
N LEU A 288 -11.83 20.63 18.75
CA LEU A 288 -12.48 19.62 17.92
C LEU A 288 -13.59 20.30 17.12
N MET A 289 -13.51 20.24 15.79
CA MET A 289 -14.46 20.88 14.89
C MET A 289 -15.01 19.90 13.87
N LEU A 290 -16.32 19.89 13.68
CA LEU A 290 -16.96 19.28 12.52
C LEU A 290 -17.41 20.38 11.56
N LYS A 291 -16.97 20.34 10.30
CA LYS A 291 -17.38 21.31 9.29
C LYS A 291 -17.70 20.65 7.94
N ARG A 292 -18.70 21.19 7.25
CA ARG A 292 -19.09 20.79 5.88
C ARG A 292 -18.18 21.45 4.85
N ILE A 293 -17.81 20.73 3.79
CA ILE A 293 -17.02 21.28 2.67
C ILE A 293 -17.89 21.52 1.45
N ASN A 294 -17.83 22.71 0.86
CA ASN A 294 -18.36 23.06 -0.48
C ASN A 294 -19.80 22.60 -0.75
N ASN A 295 -20.70 22.68 0.23
CA ASN A 295 -22.08 22.18 0.15
C ASN A 295 -22.20 20.72 -0.30
N SER A 296 -21.13 19.94 -0.14
CA SER A 296 -21.08 18.53 -0.53
C SER A 296 -21.59 17.62 0.59
N GLN A 297 -21.64 16.33 0.30
CA GLN A 297 -21.87 15.26 1.27
C GLN A 297 -20.65 14.97 2.17
N ARG A 298 -19.57 15.76 2.04
CA ARG A 298 -18.32 15.56 2.77
C ARG A 298 -18.12 16.55 3.90
N PHE A 299 -17.69 16.02 5.03
CA PHE A 299 -17.39 16.75 6.24
C PHE A 299 -15.96 16.44 6.69
N LEU A 300 -15.34 17.40 7.37
CA LEU A 300 -14.10 17.17 8.11
C LEU A 300 -14.39 17.27 9.60
N LEU A 301 -14.03 16.22 10.34
CA LEU A 301 -13.90 16.24 11.79
C LEU A 301 -12.42 16.42 12.13
N ILE A 302 -12.07 17.56 12.71
CA ILE A 302 -10.69 18.02 12.87
C ILE A 302 -10.40 18.19 14.36
N ARG A 303 -9.37 17.50 14.85
CA ARG A 303 -8.76 17.78 16.16
C ARG A 303 -7.41 18.43 15.94
N CYS A 304 -7.22 19.64 16.48
CA CYS A 304 -6.04 20.45 16.23
C CYS A 304 -5.75 21.42 17.36
N PRO A 305 -4.55 22.03 17.44
CA PRO A 305 -4.26 23.07 18.42
C PRO A 305 -5.16 24.31 18.21
N ILE A 306 -5.50 25.00 19.31
CA ILE A 306 -6.23 26.27 19.24
C ILE A 306 -5.38 27.33 18.52
N VAL A 307 -4.10 27.44 18.89
CA VAL A 307 -3.14 28.31 18.22
C VAL A 307 -2.41 27.50 17.17
N ARG A 308 -2.73 27.73 15.89
CA ARG A 308 -2.18 26.96 14.77
C ARG A 308 -1.86 27.84 13.57
N GLY A 309 -0.89 27.40 12.76
CA GLY A 309 -0.58 28.07 11.50
C GLY A 309 -1.63 27.75 10.43
N GLU A 310 -2.59 28.66 10.22
CA GLU A 310 -3.73 28.44 9.31
C GLU A 310 -3.30 28.02 7.90
N ILE A 311 -2.28 28.65 7.32
CA ILE A 311 -1.77 28.29 5.99
C ILE A 311 -1.37 26.80 5.89
N LYS A 312 -0.75 26.25 6.94
CA LYS A 312 -0.37 24.83 6.97
C LYS A 312 -1.59 23.93 7.15
N TRP A 313 -2.50 24.30 8.03
CA TRP A 313 -3.71 23.53 8.29
C TRP A 313 -4.67 23.50 7.11
N THR A 314 -4.86 24.62 6.41
CA THR A 314 -5.65 24.66 5.17
C THR A 314 -5.09 23.67 4.14
N LYS A 315 -3.76 23.56 4.00
CA LYS A 315 -3.14 22.56 3.10
C LYS A 315 -3.45 21.12 3.53
N TRP A 316 -3.40 20.81 4.82
CA TRP A 316 -3.73 19.48 5.32
C TRP A 316 -5.22 19.14 5.21
N GLU A 317 -6.09 20.12 5.42
CA GLU A 317 -7.53 19.99 5.23
C GLU A 317 -7.87 19.75 3.74
N GLU A 318 -7.23 20.51 2.84
CA GLU A 318 -7.35 20.29 1.40
C GLU A 318 -6.79 18.93 0.98
N GLU A 319 -5.67 18.51 1.55
CA GLU A 319 -5.07 17.19 1.32
C GLU A 319 -6.06 16.10 1.73
N ALA A 320 -6.60 16.15 2.95
CA ALA A 320 -7.58 15.18 3.43
C ALA A 320 -8.81 15.10 2.51
N PHE A 321 -9.29 16.25 2.03
CA PHE A 321 -10.43 16.31 1.12
C PHE A 321 -10.13 15.78 -0.29
N LYS A 322 -8.98 16.18 -0.88
CA LYS A 322 -8.59 15.84 -2.26
C LYS A 322 -7.98 14.46 -2.40
N TRP A 323 -7.49 13.88 -1.31
CA TRP A 323 -6.78 12.62 -1.35
C TRP A 323 -7.66 11.54 -1.97
N LYS A 324 -7.17 10.93 -3.04
CA LYS A 324 -7.82 9.82 -3.74
C LYS A 324 -6.81 8.71 -3.73
N THR A 325 -6.99 7.74 -2.84
CA THR A 325 -5.94 6.76 -2.54
C THR A 325 -5.52 6.00 -3.80
N TYR A 326 -6.45 5.66 -4.68
CA TYR A 326 -6.16 5.04 -5.98
C TYR A 326 -5.31 5.91 -6.93
N ASN A 327 -5.46 7.23 -6.91
CA ASN A 327 -4.68 8.13 -7.78
C ASN A 327 -3.28 8.45 -7.23
N GLN A 328 -3.08 8.19 -5.94
CA GLN A 328 -1.85 8.50 -5.20
C GLN A 328 -1.15 7.22 -4.71
N CYS A 329 -1.64 6.03 -5.10
CA CYS A 329 -1.03 4.77 -4.73
C CYS A 329 0.27 4.53 -5.50
N ASN A 330 1.21 3.90 -4.81
CA ASN A 330 2.46 3.42 -5.39
C ASN A 330 2.45 1.90 -5.51
N VAL A 331 1.71 1.22 -4.64
CA VAL A 331 1.49 -0.22 -4.69
C VAL A 331 -0.01 -0.47 -4.64
N HIS A 332 -0.53 -1.13 -5.65
CA HIS A 332 -1.91 -1.56 -5.74
C HIS A 332 -1.95 -3.08 -5.92
N ILE A 333 -2.73 -3.75 -5.07
CA ILE A 333 -2.99 -5.18 -5.11
C ILE A 333 -4.50 -5.34 -5.28
N GLY A 334 -4.92 -5.84 -6.44
CA GLY A 334 -6.32 -6.05 -6.81
C GLY A 334 -6.54 -7.51 -7.21
N ILE A 335 -6.82 -8.39 -6.25
CA ILE A 335 -7.01 -9.84 -6.49
C ILE A 335 -8.44 -10.16 -6.10
N PHE A 336 -9.24 -10.58 -7.08
CA PHE A 336 -10.69 -10.66 -6.91
C PHE A 336 -11.18 -12.10 -6.98
N ASN A 337 -10.47 -13.00 -7.67
CA ASN A 337 -10.88 -14.38 -7.85
C ASN A 337 -9.74 -15.38 -7.55
N ASP A 338 -10.11 -16.63 -7.27
CA ASP A 338 -9.14 -17.73 -7.14
C ASP A 338 -8.29 -17.89 -8.41
N ASP A 339 -8.85 -17.59 -9.59
CA ASP A 339 -8.11 -17.63 -10.88
C ASP A 339 -7.04 -16.53 -11.01
N ASP A 340 -7.07 -15.52 -10.13
CA ASP A 340 -6.01 -14.52 -10.00
C ASP A 340 -4.82 -15.03 -9.17
N ILE A 341 -4.91 -16.25 -8.62
CA ILE A 341 -3.86 -16.93 -7.87
C ILE A 341 -3.39 -18.17 -8.65
N GLY A 342 -2.08 -18.31 -8.82
CA GLY A 342 -1.46 -19.47 -9.46
C GLY A 342 -1.90 -20.78 -8.80
N LYS A 343 -2.29 -21.78 -9.61
CA LYS A 343 -2.85 -23.05 -9.12
C LYS A 343 -1.89 -23.81 -8.21
N GLU A 344 -0.58 -23.64 -8.35
CA GLU A 344 0.39 -24.24 -7.43
C GLU A 344 0.32 -23.66 -6.00
N LEU A 345 -0.15 -22.42 -5.83
CA LEU A 345 -0.25 -21.77 -4.52
C LEU A 345 -1.54 -22.12 -3.79
N LEU A 346 -2.64 -22.33 -4.51
CA LEU A 346 -3.92 -22.75 -3.91
C LEU A 346 -3.88 -24.18 -3.35
N ASN A 347 -2.99 -25.02 -3.88
CA ASN A 347 -2.84 -26.42 -3.46
C ASN A 347 -1.70 -26.63 -2.43
N ALA A 348 -0.96 -25.59 -2.09
CA ALA A 348 0.07 -25.66 -1.06
C ALA A 348 -0.60 -25.57 0.31
N THR A 349 -0.88 -26.72 0.93
CA THR A 349 -1.20 -26.76 2.36
C THR A 349 -0.04 -26.11 3.15
N PRO A 350 -0.33 -25.32 4.21
CA PRO A 350 0.72 -24.87 5.10
C PRO A 350 1.45 -26.10 5.62
N GLY A 351 2.74 -26.23 5.29
CA GLY A 351 3.58 -27.27 5.86
C GLY A 351 3.54 -27.17 7.38
N PRO A 352 3.62 -28.29 8.12
CA PRO A 352 3.58 -28.26 9.57
C PRO A 352 4.64 -27.29 10.08
N SER A 353 4.19 -26.31 10.87
CA SER A 353 5.04 -25.32 11.51
C SER A 353 6.12 -26.05 12.30
N ASP A 354 7.40 -25.83 11.97
CA ASP A 354 8.56 -26.29 12.75
C ASP A 354 8.64 -25.50 14.07
N GLN A 355 7.64 -25.71 14.93
CA GLN A 355 7.66 -25.34 16.34
C GLN A 355 7.62 -26.60 17.21
N GLN A 356 8.43 -27.61 16.87
CA GLN A 356 8.87 -28.62 17.83
C GLN A 356 10.26 -29.13 17.44
N GLN A 357 11.30 -28.35 17.71
CA GLN A 357 12.65 -28.86 17.99
C GLN A 357 13.60 -27.75 18.49
N LYS A 358 13.40 -27.31 19.74
CA LYS A 358 14.40 -27.34 20.84
C LYS A 358 13.96 -26.48 22.01
#